data_AF-A0A8S0G638-F1
#
_entry.id   AF-A0A8S0G638-F1
#
_cell.length_a   1.000
_cell.length_b   1.000
_cell.length_c   1.000
_cell.angle_alpha   90.00
_cell.angle_beta   90.00
_cell.angle_gamma   90.00
#
_symmetry.space_group_name_H-M   'P 1'
#
loop_
_entity.id
_entity.type
_entity.pdbx_description
1 polymer ?
#
loop_
_entity_poly.entity_id
_entity_poly.type
_entity_poly.pdbx_seq_one_letter_code
_entity_poly.pdbx_strand_id
1 'polypeptide(L)'
;MAEIRRFFADRGVLEVETPCMSQATVTDIHLVPFETRFVGPGHSQGMNLWLMTSPEYHMKRLLVAGCGPVFQLCRSFRNEEMGRYHNPEFTMLEWYRPHYDMYRLMNEVDDLLQQVLDCPAAESLSYQQAFLRYLEIDPLYLCRQNATAGSGSETGFEQRCRY
;
A
#
# COMPACT_ATOMS: atom_id res chain seq x y z
N MET A 1 -7.55 -18.19 -5.46
CA MET A 1 -6.08 -17.97 -5.50
C MET A 1 -5.39 -18.54 -6.73
N ALA A 2 -5.69 -19.76 -7.19
CA ALA A 2 -5.08 -20.32 -8.41
C ALA A 2 -5.35 -19.47 -9.67
N GLU A 3 -6.54 -18.87 -9.76
CA GLU A 3 -6.92 -17.96 -10.83
C GLU A 3 -6.06 -16.70 -10.90
N ILE A 4 -5.81 -16.05 -9.75
CA ILE A 4 -4.93 -14.88 -9.65
C ILE A 4 -3.51 -15.25 -10.13
N ARG A 5 -2.98 -16.40 -9.68
CA ARG A 5 -1.67 -16.86 -10.15
C ARG A 5 -1.64 -17.09 -11.66
N ARG A 6 -2.69 -17.67 -12.23
CA ARG A 6 -2.82 -17.87 -13.68
C ARG A 6 -2.85 -16.54 -14.42
N PHE A 7 -3.63 -15.56 -13.95
CA PHE A 7 -3.69 -14.21 -14.54
C PHE A 7 -2.31 -13.58 -14.73
N PHE A 8 -1.45 -13.69 -13.71
CA PHE A 8 -0.08 -13.17 -13.73
C PHE A 8 0.87 -14.03 -14.57
N ALA A 9 0.75 -15.36 -14.47
CA ALA A 9 1.55 -16.29 -15.26
C ALA A 9 1.33 -16.09 -16.77
N ASP A 10 0.08 -15.94 -17.20
CA ASP A 10 -0.29 -15.70 -18.61
C ASP A 10 0.28 -14.37 -19.15
N ARG A 11 0.61 -13.43 -18.26
CA ARG A 11 1.21 -12.12 -18.58
C ARG A 11 2.71 -12.06 -18.30
N GLY A 12 3.36 -13.20 -18.04
CA GLY A 12 4.79 -13.31 -17.79
C GLY A 12 5.28 -12.55 -16.57
N VAL A 13 4.44 -12.39 -15.53
CA VAL A 13 4.83 -11.75 -14.27
C VAL A 13 5.35 -12.81 -13.32
N LEU A 14 6.56 -12.61 -12.81
CA LEU A 14 7.24 -13.59 -11.96
C LEU A 14 6.67 -13.55 -10.54
N GLU A 15 6.24 -14.71 -10.01
CA GLU A 15 5.92 -14.85 -8.58
C GLU A 15 7.21 -14.84 -7.76
N VAL A 16 7.26 -14.02 -6.72
CA VAL A 16 8.40 -13.94 -5.79
C VAL A 16 7.95 -14.12 -4.35
N GLU A 17 8.87 -14.53 -3.49
CA GLU A 17 8.67 -14.60 -2.04
C GLU A 17 9.73 -13.77 -1.34
N THR A 18 9.29 -12.77 -0.58
CA THR A 18 10.15 -11.90 0.23
C THR A 18 9.98 -12.19 1.73
N PRO A 19 10.95 -11.83 2.58
CA PRO A 19 10.88 -12.07 4.02
C PRO A 19 9.62 -11.45 4.67
N CYS A 20 9.02 -12.18 5.60
CA CYS A 20 7.95 -11.67 6.48
C CYS A 20 8.49 -10.90 7.70
N MET A 21 9.79 -11.01 7.99
CA MET A 21 10.47 -10.30 9.08
C MET A 21 11.60 -9.44 8.52
N SER A 22 11.77 -8.25 9.07
CA SER A 22 12.84 -7.31 8.70
C SER A 22 13.43 -6.62 9.93
N GLN A 23 14.70 -6.22 9.83
CA GLN A 23 15.37 -5.39 10.85
C GLN A 23 14.89 -3.93 10.82
N ALA A 24 14.28 -3.51 9.72
CA ALA A 24 13.72 -2.17 9.55
C ALA A 24 12.22 -2.28 9.20
N THR A 25 11.46 -1.26 9.60
CA THR A 25 10.02 -1.16 9.34
C THR A 25 9.70 0.08 8.49
N VAL A 26 8.43 0.23 8.13
CA VAL A 26 7.89 1.41 7.43
C VAL A 26 7.88 2.65 8.32
N THR A 27 7.94 3.83 7.71
CA THR A 27 7.84 5.14 8.40
C THR A 27 6.44 5.76 8.30
N ASP A 28 5.45 5.01 7.80
CA ASP A 28 4.08 5.49 7.65
C ASP A 28 3.45 5.77 9.02
N ILE A 29 2.92 6.98 9.20
CA ILE A 29 2.37 7.47 10.47
C ILE A 29 1.10 6.72 10.91
N HIS A 30 0.42 6.03 9.99
CA HIS A 30 -0.83 5.32 10.25
C HIS A 30 -0.62 3.81 10.39
N LEU A 31 0.62 3.30 10.27
CA LEU A 31 0.92 1.88 10.38
C LEU A 31 1.68 1.57 11.66
N VAL A 32 1.09 0.72 12.50
CA VAL A 32 1.75 0.16 13.69
C VAL A 32 2.23 -1.26 13.36
N PRO A 33 3.53 -1.54 13.23
CA PRO A 33 4.03 -2.87 12.95
C PRO A 33 4.00 -3.77 14.20
N PHE A 34 3.92 -5.08 14.01
CA PHE A 34 4.25 -6.04 15.06
C PHE A 34 5.77 -6.12 15.23
N GLU A 35 6.23 -6.22 16.47
CA GLU A 35 7.64 -6.41 16.83
C GLU A 35 7.84 -7.80 17.45
N THR A 36 8.98 -8.42 17.16
CA THR A 36 9.40 -9.70 17.71
C THR A 36 10.91 -9.69 18.00
N ARG A 37 11.38 -10.63 18.82
CA ARG A 37 12.80 -10.79 19.15
C ARG A 37 13.33 -12.08 18.55
N PHE A 38 14.28 -11.96 17.62
CA PHE A 38 15.02 -13.10 17.11
C PHE A 38 16.21 -13.42 18.02
N VAL A 39 16.34 -14.68 18.42
CA VAL A 39 17.51 -15.21 19.15
C VAL A 39 18.05 -16.38 18.34
N GLY A 40 19.31 -16.28 17.91
CA GLY A 40 19.95 -17.29 17.08
C GLY A 40 21.42 -17.46 17.42
N PRO A 41 22.09 -18.51 16.90
CA PRO A 41 23.52 -18.72 17.09
C PRO A 41 24.32 -17.47 16.70
N GLY A 42 25.19 -16.99 17.58
CA GLY A 42 25.96 -15.75 17.38
C GLY A 42 25.23 -14.44 17.68
N HIS A 43 23.92 -14.48 17.93
CA HIS A 43 23.11 -13.34 18.39
C HIS A 43 22.60 -13.59 19.80
N SER A 44 23.52 -13.85 20.75
CA SER A 44 23.18 -14.16 22.14
C SER A 44 22.44 -13.02 22.84
N GLN A 45 22.64 -11.78 22.40
CA GLN A 45 21.89 -10.64 22.90
C GLN A 45 20.49 -10.51 22.28
N GLY A 46 20.19 -11.27 21.22
CA GLY A 46 18.97 -11.15 20.42
C GLY A 46 18.95 -9.93 19.51
N MET A 47 18.01 -9.91 18.58
CA MET A 47 17.81 -8.82 17.62
C MET A 47 16.32 -8.56 17.47
N ASN A 48 15.90 -7.29 17.53
CA ASN A 48 14.51 -6.99 17.25
C ASN A 48 14.27 -7.14 15.74
N LEU A 49 13.09 -7.66 15.41
CA LEU A 49 12.59 -7.79 14.06
C LEU A 49 11.15 -7.30 14.03
N TRP A 50 10.73 -6.81 12.87
CA TRP A 50 9.40 -6.28 12.63
C TRP A 50 8.74 -7.17 11.59
N LEU A 51 7.46 -7.50 11.82
CA LEU A 51 6.67 -8.18 10.81
C LEU A 51 6.26 -7.19 9.73
N MET A 52 6.35 -7.61 8.48
CA MET A 52 6.14 -6.74 7.33
C MET A 52 4.67 -6.34 7.17
N THR A 53 4.40 -5.04 7.15
CA THR A 53 3.08 -4.46 6.86
C THR A 53 2.70 -4.51 5.37
N SER A 54 3.71 -4.60 4.49
CA SER A 54 3.67 -4.87 3.05
C SER A 54 5.06 -5.38 2.58
N PRO A 55 5.15 -6.16 1.49
CA PRO A 55 6.42 -6.57 0.87
C PRO A 55 7.15 -5.48 0.08
N GLU A 56 6.60 -4.26 -0.05
CA GLU A 56 7.07 -3.16 -0.91
C GLU A 56 8.59 -2.96 -0.92
N TYR A 57 9.21 -2.77 0.25
CA TYR A 57 10.64 -2.45 0.31
C TYR A 57 11.51 -3.59 -0.21
N HIS A 58 11.12 -4.84 0.03
CA HIS A 58 11.85 -6.00 -0.48
C HIS A 58 11.64 -6.14 -2.00
N MET A 59 10.41 -5.97 -2.48
CA MET A 59 10.12 -6.02 -3.91
C MET A 59 10.82 -4.89 -4.68
N LYS A 60 10.89 -3.68 -4.12
CA LYS A 60 11.68 -2.57 -4.70
C LYS A 60 13.17 -2.90 -4.78
N ARG A 61 13.74 -3.56 -3.78
CA ARG A 61 15.14 -4.03 -3.83
C ARG A 61 15.34 -5.08 -4.94
N LEU A 62 14.38 -5.98 -5.14
CA LEU A 62 14.40 -6.94 -6.25
C LEU A 62 14.31 -6.24 -7.61
N LEU A 63 13.46 -5.21 -7.75
CA LEU A 63 13.35 -4.42 -8.97
C LEU A 63 14.68 -3.77 -9.34
N VAL A 64 15.36 -3.16 -8.36
CA VAL A 64 16.70 -2.59 -8.56
C VAL A 64 17.73 -3.68 -8.91
N ALA A 65 17.58 -4.89 -8.38
CA ALA A 65 18.41 -6.04 -8.75
C ALA A 65 18.07 -6.65 -10.13
N GLY A 66 17.06 -6.11 -10.84
CA GLY A 66 16.74 -6.51 -12.21
C GLY A 66 15.78 -7.70 -12.33
N CYS A 67 14.93 -7.97 -11.33
CA CYS A 67 13.97 -9.08 -11.41
C CYS A 67 12.89 -8.93 -12.50
N GLY A 68 12.69 -7.72 -13.04
CA GLY A 68 11.65 -7.45 -14.04
C GLY A 68 10.25 -7.32 -13.42
N PRO A 69 9.17 -7.60 -14.18
CA PRO A 69 7.81 -7.57 -13.65
C PRO A 69 7.58 -8.72 -12.65
N VAL A 70 7.16 -8.37 -11.43
CA VAL A 70 7.02 -9.32 -10.32
C VAL A 70 5.70 -9.14 -9.57
N PHE A 71 5.15 -10.22 -9.03
CA PHE A 71 4.03 -10.21 -8.10
C PHE A 71 4.29 -11.12 -6.90
N GLN A 72 3.57 -10.89 -5.81
CA GLN A 72 3.65 -11.70 -4.60
C GLN A 72 2.28 -11.82 -3.94
N LEU A 73 1.95 -13.04 -3.52
CA LEU A 73 0.84 -13.34 -2.60
C LEU A 73 1.43 -13.71 -1.24
N CYS A 74 1.43 -12.79 -0.29
CA CYS A 74 2.05 -12.99 1.02
C CYS A 74 1.14 -12.68 2.21
N ARG A 75 1.55 -13.13 3.39
CA ARG A 75 0.96 -12.67 4.65
C ARG A 75 1.58 -11.32 5.02
N SER A 76 0.74 -10.32 5.23
CA SER A 76 1.11 -9.02 5.76
C SER A 76 0.52 -8.85 7.16
N PHE A 77 1.20 -8.09 8.00
CA PHE A 77 0.89 -7.97 9.43
C PHE A 77 0.77 -6.50 9.83
N ARG A 78 -0.34 -6.11 10.44
CA ARG A 78 -0.58 -4.74 10.92
C ARG A 78 -1.20 -4.81 12.31
N ASN A 79 -0.51 -4.21 13.27
CA ASN A 79 -0.98 -4.13 14.64
C ASN A 79 -2.09 -3.08 14.73
N GLU A 80 -3.04 -3.28 15.64
CA GLU A 80 -4.23 -2.41 15.86
C GLU A 80 -5.33 -2.41 14.78
N GLU A 81 -5.17 -3.17 13.69
CA GLU A 81 -6.21 -3.32 12.66
C GLU A 81 -7.11 -4.56 12.91
N MET A 82 -8.12 -4.43 13.78
CA MET A 82 -9.14 -5.48 14.01
C MET A 82 -10.56 -4.93 13.79
N GLY A 83 -11.31 -5.54 12.88
CA GLY A 83 -12.70 -5.16 12.63
C GLY A 83 -13.36 -6.01 11.54
N ARG A 84 -14.56 -5.60 11.10
CA ARG A 84 -15.33 -6.33 10.07
C ARG A 84 -14.55 -6.57 8.76
N TYR A 85 -13.67 -5.63 8.40
CA TYR A 85 -12.87 -5.66 7.18
C TYR A 85 -11.36 -5.75 7.44
N HIS A 86 -10.95 -5.92 8.70
CA HIS A 86 -9.55 -5.88 9.10
C HIS A 86 -9.21 -7.06 10.00
N ASN A 87 -8.14 -7.77 9.67
CA ASN A 87 -7.56 -8.80 10.51
C ASN A 87 -6.08 -8.46 10.71
N PRO A 88 -5.50 -8.63 11.92
CA PRO A 88 -4.12 -8.23 12.19
C PRO A 88 -3.07 -8.92 11.30
N GLU A 89 -3.43 -10.08 10.74
CA GLU A 89 -2.71 -10.71 9.65
C GLU A 89 -3.65 -10.95 8.46
N PHE A 90 -3.23 -10.63 7.25
CA PHE A 90 -4.07 -10.80 6.07
C PHE A 90 -3.25 -11.10 4.82
N THR A 91 -3.89 -11.69 3.81
CA THR A 91 -3.19 -11.98 2.56
C THR A 91 -3.21 -10.75 1.67
N MET A 92 -2.03 -10.30 1.25
CA MET A 92 -1.85 -9.19 0.32
C MET A 92 -1.42 -9.73 -1.04
N LEU A 93 -1.99 -9.16 -2.09
CA LEU A 93 -1.49 -9.27 -3.45
C LEU A 93 -0.80 -7.95 -3.80
N GLU A 94 0.49 -7.99 -4.09
CA GLU A 94 1.26 -6.82 -4.51
C GLU A 94 2.06 -7.16 -5.76
N TRP A 95 2.13 -6.25 -6.73
CA TRP A 95 2.91 -6.45 -7.95
C TRP A 95 3.45 -5.15 -8.52
N TYR A 96 4.52 -5.28 -9.30
CA TYR A 96 5.22 -4.16 -9.92
C TYR A 96 5.42 -4.42 -11.40
N ARG A 97 5.19 -3.38 -12.20
CA ARG A 97 5.35 -3.37 -13.65
C ARG A 97 6.38 -2.31 -14.05
N PRO A 98 7.64 -2.68 -14.32
CA PRO A 98 8.59 -1.74 -14.91
C PRO A 98 8.03 -1.10 -16.18
N HIS A 99 8.24 0.21 -16.32
CA HIS A 99 7.80 1.01 -17.48
C HIS A 99 6.28 1.14 -17.66
N TYR A 100 5.46 0.69 -16.71
CA TYR A 100 4.04 1.05 -16.69
C TYR A 100 3.88 2.44 -16.06
N ASP A 101 3.04 3.25 -16.67
CA ASP A 101 2.47 4.40 -15.99
C ASP A 101 1.26 3.99 -15.13
N MET A 102 0.73 4.94 -14.38
CA MET A 102 -0.41 4.74 -13.48
C MET A 102 -1.63 4.18 -14.22
N TYR A 103 -1.96 4.71 -15.40
CA TYR A 103 -3.18 4.34 -16.14
C TYR A 103 -3.08 2.92 -16.69
N ARG A 104 -1.91 2.54 -17.20
CA ARG A 104 -1.67 1.19 -17.69
C ARG A 104 -1.74 0.16 -16.56
N LEU A 105 -1.26 0.50 -15.36
CA LEU A 105 -1.42 -0.35 -14.19
C LEU A 105 -2.88 -0.43 -13.73
N MET A 106 -3.62 0.69 -13.73
CA MET A 106 -5.06 0.70 -13.41
C MET A 106 -5.87 -0.21 -14.34
N ASN A 107 -5.58 -0.21 -15.65
CA ASN A 107 -6.25 -1.11 -16.59
C ASN A 107 -5.96 -2.58 -16.28
N GLU A 108 -4.76 -2.92 -15.83
CA GLU A 108 -4.43 -4.29 -15.42
C GLU A 108 -5.12 -4.70 -14.11
N VAL A 109 -5.30 -3.76 -13.17
CA VAL A 109 -6.14 -3.97 -11.99
C VAL A 109 -7.59 -4.24 -12.41
N ASP A 110 -8.12 -3.45 -13.34
CA ASP A 110 -9.49 -3.61 -13.86
C ASP A 110 -9.68 -4.98 -14.54
N ASP A 111 -8.76 -5.39 -15.42
CA ASP A 111 -8.75 -6.73 -16.02
C ASP A 111 -8.81 -7.85 -14.95
N LEU A 112 -8.01 -7.72 -13.88
CA LEU A 112 -7.97 -8.71 -12.81
C LEU A 112 -9.29 -8.77 -12.03
N LEU A 113 -9.86 -7.60 -11.70
CA LEU A 113 -11.12 -7.51 -10.95
C LEU A 113 -12.28 -8.10 -11.75
N GLN A 114 -12.39 -7.73 -13.04
CA GLN A 114 -13.42 -8.30 -13.93
C GLN A 114 -13.30 -9.81 -14.03
N GLN A 115 -12.07 -10.34 -14.19
CA GLN A 115 -11.85 -11.78 -14.30
C GLN A 115 -12.24 -12.54 -13.02
N VAL A 116 -11.88 -12.03 -11.84
CA VAL A 116 -12.08 -12.74 -10.56
C VAL A 116 -13.48 -12.53 -9.98
N LEU A 117 -14.08 -11.35 -10.20
CA LEU A 117 -15.37 -10.96 -9.60
C LEU A 117 -16.55 -11.09 -10.55
N ASP A 118 -16.31 -11.36 -11.84
CA ASP A 118 -17.34 -11.36 -12.90
C ASP A 118 -18.16 -10.05 -12.89
N CYS A 119 -17.46 -8.92 -12.78
CA CYS A 119 -18.06 -7.60 -12.72
C CYS A 119 -17.81 -6.80 -14.00
N PRO A 120 -18.60 -5.73 -14.26
CA PRO A 120 -18.29 -4.79 -15.33
C PRO A 120 -16.96 -4.06 -15.11
N ALA A 121 -16.43 -3.45 -16.17
CA ALA A 121 -15.27 -2.56 -16.10
C ALA A 121 -15.45 -1.43 -15.08
N ALA A 122 -14.37 -1.10 -14.39
CA ALA A 122 -14.37 -0.11 -13.32
C ALA A 122 -14.65 1.31 -13.83
N GLU A 123 -15.40 2.09 -13.06
CA GLU A 123 -15.48 3.53 -13.26
C GLU A 123 -14.16 4.19 -12.78
N SER A 124 -13.65 5.15 -13.56
CA SER A 124 -12.46 5.92 -13.21
C SER A 124 -12.80 7.40 -13.01
N LEU A 125 -12.47 7.92 -11.83
CA LEU A 125 -12.64 9.32 -11.46
C LEU A 125 -11.32 9.84 -10.87
N SER A 126 -10.93 11.06 -11.24
CA SER A 126 -9.90 11.77 -10.46
C SER A 126 -10.45 12.14 -9.08
N TYR A 127 -9.55 12.31 -8.11
CA TYR A 127 -9.92 12.75 -6.77
C TYR A 127 -10.73 14.05 -6.77
N GLN A 128 -10.36 15.02 -7.62
CA GLN A 128 -11.08 16.28 -7.77
C GLN A 128 -12.50 16.08 -8.31
N GLN A 129 -12.66 15.25 -9.34
CA GLN A 129 -13.99 14.93 -9.91
C GLN A 129 -14.90 14.23 -8.90
N ALA A 130 -14.36 13.32 -8.08
CA ALA A 130 -15.13 12.66 -7.03
C ALA A 130 -15.69 13.68 -6.02
N PHE A 131 -14.86 14.61 -5.54
CA PHE A 131 -15.31 15.66 -4.62
C PHE A 131 -16.34 16.60 -5.26
N LEU A 132 -16.11 17.02 -6.50
CA LEU A 132 -17.08 17.86 -7.21
C LEU A 132 -18.43 17.15 -7.41
N ARG A 133 -18.41 15.86 -7.76
CA ARG A 133 -19.63 15.09 -8.03
C ARG A 133 -20.45 14.80 -6.79
N TYR A 134 -19.81 14.47 -5.67
CA TYR A 134 -20.50 13.97 -4.47
C TYR A 134 -20.63 15.01 -3.36
N LEU A 135 -19.75 16.01 -3.32
CA LEU A 135 -19.69 17.01 -2.25
C LEU A 135 -19.84 18.44 -2.78
N GLU A 136 -19.88 18.63 -4.11
CA GLU A 136 -19.96 19.96 -4.75
C GLU A 136 -18.83 20.92 -4.33
N ILE A 137 -17.68 20.36 -3.95
CA ILE A 137 -16.51 21.10 -3.46
C ILE A 137 -15.29 20.80 -4.34
N ASP A 138 -14.48 21.81 -4.66
CA ASP A 138 -13.16 21.61 -5.25
C ASP A 138 -12.08 21.47 -4.15
N PRO A 139 -11.53 20.26 -3.92
CA PRO A 139 -10.56 20.03 -2.86
C PRO A 139 -9.21 20.69 -3.16
N LEU A 140 -8.87 20.90 -4.43
CA LEU A 140 -7.59 21.48 -4.84
C LEU A 140 -7.61 23.01 -4.79
N TYR A 141 -8.80 23.61 -4.89
CA TYR A 141 -8.98 25.06 -4.69
C TYR A 141 -8.86 25.44 -3.21
N LEU A 142 -9.55 24.72 -2.31
CA LEU A 142 -9.51 24.99 -0.87
C LEU A 142 -8.10 24.83 -0.29
N CYS A 143 -7.34 23.83 -0.76
CA CYS A 143 -5.97 23.61 -0.31
C CYS A 143 -5.04 24.78 -0.69
N ARG A 144 -5.27 25.43 -1.86
CA ARG A 144 -4.48 26.57 -2.32
C ARG A 144 -4.73 27.84 -1.50
N GLN A 145 -5.97 28.09 -1.08
CA GLN A 145 -6.28 29.26 -0.23
C GLN A 145 -5.63 29.15 1.16
N ASN A 146 -5.66 27.96 1.77
CA ASN A 146 -5.01 27.73 3.06
C ASN A 146 -3.48 27.85 2.97
N ALA A 147 -2.87 27.44 1.85
CA ALA A 147 -1.43 27.61 1.62
C ALA A 147 -1.02 29.09 1.42
N THR A 148 -1.86 29.92 0.79
CA THR A 148 -1.62 31.37 0.64
C THR A 148 -1.94 32.19 1.89
N ALA A 149 -2.81 31.71 2.77
CA ALA A 149 -3.11 32.38 4.04
C ALA A 149 -2.04 32.13 5.13
N GLY A 150 -1.19 31.11 4.96
CA GLY A 150 -0.14 30.73 5.92
C GLY A 150 1.15 31.57 5.87
N SER A 151 1.25 32.59 5.00
CA SER A 151 2.43 33.47 4.91
C SER A 151 2.22 34.86 5.52
N GLY A 152 1.17 35.05 6.32
CA GLY A 152 0.88 36.31 7.00
C GLY A 152 0.16 36.09 8.33
N SER A 153 0.78 36.57 9.41
CA SER A 153 0.30 36.66 10.79
C SER A 153 0.24 35.36 11.63
N GLU A 154 1.14 35.30 12.62
CA GLU A 154 0.87 34.67 13.90
C GLU A 154 -0.41 35.28 14.51
N THR A 155 -1.45 34.47 14.75
CA THR A 155 -2.32 34.52 15.93
C THR A 155 -3.44 33.47 15.85
N GLY A 156 -3.40 32.52 16.79
CA GLY A 156 -4.57 31.89 17.41
C GLY A 156 -5.43 30.94 16.58
N PHE A 157 -5.11 29.64 16.59
CA PHE A 157 -6.12 28.56 16.51
C PHE A 157 -5.63 27.31 17.27
N GLU A 158 -5.43 27.46 18.58
CA GLU A 158 -5.54 26.32 19.49
C GLU A 158 -7.03 25.99 19.69
N GLN A 159 -7.32 24.70 19.86
CA GLN A 159 -8.62 24.11 20.19
C GLN A 159 -9.68 24.06 19.08
N ARG A 160 -9.66 22.96 18.30
CA ARG A 160 -10.72 21.93 18.31
C ARG A 160 -10.48 20.92 17.19
N CYS A 161 -9.84 19.80 17.54
CA CYS A 161 -10.06 18.50 16.92
C CYS A 161 -9.50 17.43 17.86
N ARG A 162 -10.26 17.16 18.93
CA ARG A 162 -10.25 15.86 19.60
C ARG A 162 -11.58 15.20 19.21
N TYR A 163 -11.49 14.17 18.39
CA TYR A 163 -12.38 13.02 18.44
C TYR A 163 -11.47 11.80 18.53
#